data_AF-A0A6N9NND0-F1
#
_entry.id   AF-A0A6N9NND0-F1
#
_cell.length_a   1.000
_cell.length_b   1.000
_cell.length_c   1.000
_cell.angle_alpha   90.00
_cell.angle_beta   90.00
_cell.angle_gamma   90.00
#
_symmetry.space_group_name_H-M   'P 1'
#
loop_
_entity.id
_entity.type
_entity.pdbx_description
1 polymer ?
#
loop_
_entity_poly.entity_id
_entity_poly.type
_entity_poly.pdbx_seq_one_letter_code
_entity_poly.pdbx_strand_id
1 'polypeptide(L)'
;MRPILKLTVSLFFLFFLTASNFKDYFIILDKHQYLKLAQRGDKEILKRSIVFDELIQPDENPHLNPNEIAKTQQFAFLLKKMKRKDIELFLLQHDSSLVIHQFYIGFCHFMKGEYKLAEEALQQYRGNNFLYHKHLLIGDCRYELNTYNTTNELVLQYQKAMDIAKSDIEKEIVKNRVKYIIYKHD
;
A
#
# COMPACT_ATOMS: atom_id res chain seq x y z
N MET A 1 -35.28 11.27 -23.79
CA MET A 1 -35.45 10.43 -22.59
C MET A 1 -34.14 9.69 -22.34
N ARG A 2 -33.62 9.78 -21.10
CA ARG A 2 -32.26 9.37 -20.70
C ARG A 2 -32.15 7.84 -20.54
N PRO A 3 -30.98 7.23 -20.80
CA PRO A 3 -30.79 5.80 -20.62
C PRO A 3 -30.53 5.49 -19.14
N ILE A 4 -31.32 4.55 -18.60
CA ILE A 4 -31.09 3.90 -17.30
C ILE A 4 -30.15 2.74 -17.58
N LEU A 5 -28.83 2.95 -17.54
CA LEU A 5 -27.86 1.86 -17.60
C LEU A 5 -26.47 2.26 -17.06
N LYS A 6 -26.38 2.71 -15.80
CA LYS A 6 -25.09 2.91 -15.10
C LYS A 6 -25.18 2.68 -13.58
N LEU A 7 -25.97 1.70 -13.12
CA LEU A 7 -26.19 1.50 -11.68
C LEU A 7 -25.99 0.08 -11.14
N THR A 8 -25.20 -0.77 -11.83
CA THR A 8 -25.01 -2.17 -11.40
C THR A 8 -23.59 -2.53 -11.02
N VAL A 9 -22.57 -1.71 -11.31
CA VAL A 9 -21.17 -2.03 -10.92
C VAL A 9 -20.80 -1.43 -9.55
N SER A 10 -21.50 -0.39 -9.10
CA SER A 10 -21.16 0.31 -7.85
C SER A 10 -21.68 -0.36 -6.58
N LEU A 11 -22.66 -1.27 -6.68
CA LEU A 11 -23.27 -1.91 -5.51
C LEU A 11 -22.54 -3.18 -5.04
N PHE A 12 -21.75 -3.82 -5.90
CA PHE A 12 -21.01 -5.04 -5.54
C PHE A 12 -19.76 -4.75 -4.68
N PHE A 13 -19.23 -3.52 -4.76
CA PHE A 13 -18.08 -3.08 -3.96
C PHE A 13 -18.45 -2.76 -2.50
N LEU A 14 -19.72 -2.44 -2.22
CA LEU A 14 -20.15 -2.06 -0.87
C LEU A 14 -20.37 -3.25 0.08
N PHE A 15 -20.45 -4.48 -0.43
CA PHE A 15 -20.84 -5.65 0.37
C PHE A 15 -19.68 -6.44 1.00
N PHE A 16 -18.42 -6.15 0.63
CA PHE A 16 -17.23 -6.89 1.12
C PHE A 16 -16.42 -6.17 2.20
N LEU A 17 -16.93 -5.07 2.75
CA LEU A 17 -16.25 -4.30 3.81
C LEU A 17 -16.63 -4.72 5.24
N THR A 18 -17.34 -5.83 5.41
CA THR A 18 -17.76 -6.31 6.73
C THR A 18 -16.64 -7.08 7.44
N ALA A 19 -16.24 -6.56 8.60
CA ALA A 19 -15.52 -7.24 9.69
C ALA A 19 -14.06 -7.72 9.44
N SER A 20 -13.32 -7.08 8.55
CA SER A 20 -11.86 -7.31 8.46
C SER A 20 -11.09 -6.42 9.46
N ASN A 21 -10.37 -7.03 10.40
CA ASN A 21 -9.47 -6.32 11.29
C ASN A 21 -8.16 -6.02 10.56
N PHE A 22 -7.74 -4.75 10.58
CA PHE A 22 -6.41 -4.36 10.13
C PHE A 22 -5.37 -5.19 10.87
N LYS A 23 -4.45 -5.81 10.13
CA LYS A 23 -3.37 -6.59 10.72
C LYS A 23 -2.27 -5.64 11.17
N ASP A 24 -1.94 -5.65 12.47
CA ASP A 24 -0.89 -4.81 13.08
C ASP A 24 0.55 -5.14 12.62
N TYR A 25 0.71 -5.96 11.58
CA TYR A 25 2.02 -6.44 11.13
C TYR A 25 2.81 -5.41 10.31
N PHE A 26 2.14 -4.56 9.53
CA PHE A 26 2.80 -3.56 8.68
C PHE A 26 2.63 -2.16 9.26
N ILE A 27 3.71 -1.38 9.26
CA ILE A 27 3.77 -0.08 9.92
C ILE A 27 3.95 1.02 8.88
N ILE A 28 3.00 1.96 8.82
CA ILE A 28 3.10 3.13 7.95
C ILE A 28 3.88 4.24 8.66
N LEU A 29 4.96 4.70 8.02
CA LEU A 29 5.87 5.72 8.55
C LEU A 29 6.08 6.84 7.55
N ASP A 30 6.42 8.03 8.05
CA ASP A 30 7.12 9.04 7.25
C ASP A 30 8.64 8.81 7.28
N LYS A 31 9.37 9.43 6.36
CA LYS A 31 10.84 9.31 6.27
C LYS A 31 11.55 9.66 7.58
N HIS A 32 11.11 10.70 8.28
CA HIS A 32 11.75 11.15 9.52
C HIS A 32 11.55 10.14 10.66
N GLN A 33 10.36 9.55 10.79
CA GLN A 33 10.09 8.46 11.72
C GLN A 33 10.93 7.23 11.40
N TYR A 34 11.03 6.86 10.12
CA TYR A 34 11.87 5.74 9.68
C TYR A 34 13.33 5.94 10.10
N LEU A 35 13.91 7.11 9.79
CA LEU A 35 15.31 7.41 10.12
C LEU A 35 15.58 7.35 11.63
N LYS A 36 14.66 7.87 12.46
CA LYS A 36 14.79 7.78 13.92
C LYS A 36 14.82 6.33 14.43
N LEU A 37 13.99 5.46 13.85
CA LEU A 37 13.94 4.05 14.20
C LEU A 37 15.17 3.30 13.69
N ALA A 38 15.66 3.64 12.48
CA ALA A 38 16.87 3.07 11.91
C ALA A 38 18.11 3.37 12.79
N GLN A 39 18.23 4.61 13.28
CA GLN A 39 19.31 5.01 14.19
C GLN A 39 19.29 4.26 15.52
N ARG A 40 18.10 3.87 16.01
CA ARG A 40 17.93 3.10 17.25
C ARG A 40 18.21 1.60 17.07
N GLY A 41 18.35 1.14 15.84
CA GLY A 41 18.58 -0.28 15.54
C GLY A 41 17.33 -1.15 15.70
N ASP A 42 16.13 -0.58 15.58
CA ASP A 42 14.84 -1.29 15.70
C ASP A 42 14.55 -2.16 14.46
N LYS A 43 15.35 -3.22 14.29
CA LYS A 43 15.37 -4.07 13.09
C LYS A 43 14.01 -4.70 12.76
N GLU A 44 13.17 -4.99 13.75
CA GLU A 44 11.84 -5.57 13.51
C GLU A 44 10.87 -4.58 12.87
N ILE A 45 10.92 -3.31 13.26
CA ILE A 45 10.03 -2.27 12.72
C ILE A 45 10.43 -1.92 11.28
N LEU A 46 11.74 -1.88 11.01
CA LEU A 46 12.25 -1.59 9.66
C LEU A 46 11.83 -2.64 8.64
N LYS A 47 11.76 -3.92 9.06
CA LYS A 47 11.40 -5.06 8.21
C LYS A 47 9.98 -5.04 7.70
N ARG A 48 9.05 -4.33 8.35
CA ARG A 48 7.63 -4.28 7.97
C ARG A 48 7.11 -2.86 7.76
N SER A 49 8.02 -1.93 7.53
CA SER A 49 7.69 -0.53 7.27
C SER A 49 7.24 -0.27 5.83
N ILE A 50 6.23 0.59 5.68
CA ILE A 50 5.83 1.22 4.43
C ILE A 50 6.06 2.70 4.64
N VAL A 51 7.00 3.26 3.88
CA VAL A 51 7.48 4.62 4.10
C VAL A 51 6.98 5.54 3.00
N PHE A 52 6.45 6.69 3.42
CA PHE A 52 6.11 7.82 2.57
C PHE A 52 7.03 9.00 2.89
N ASP A 53 7.11 9.99 2.00
CA ASP A 53 7.89 11.20 2.26
C ASP A 53 7.44 11.88 3.55
N GLU A 54 6.13 12.07 3.66
CA GLU A 54 5.42 12.62 4.81
C GLU A 54 4.09 11.88 5.03
N LEU A 55 3.51 12.02 6.22
CA LEU A 55 2.16 11.56 6.53
C LEU A 55 1.30 12.76 6.84
N ILE A 56 0.72 13.33 5.79
CA ILE A 56 -0.06 14.57 5.84
C ILE A 56 -1.38 14.29 6.54
N GLN A 57 -1.70 15.05 7.59
CA GLN A 57 -3.02 14.98 8.19
C GLN A 57 -4.07 15.45 7.17
N PRO A 58 -5.13 14.67 6.91
CA PRO A 58 -6.18 15.09 5.99
C PRO A 58 -6.88 16.36 6.48
N ASP A 59 -7.20 17.24 5.52
CA ASP A 59 -8.11 18.37 5.72
C ASP A 59 -9.57 17.87 5.77
N GLU A 60 -10.54 18.78 5.75
CA GLU A 60 -11.97 18.39 5.77
C GLU A 60 -12.40 17.59 4.53
N ASN A 61 -11.69 17.72 3.40
CA ASN A 61 -12.07 17.12 2.12
C ASN A 61 -10.86 16.53 1.36
N PRO A 62 -10.17 15.52 1.91
CA PRO A 62 -8.91 15.01 1.37
C PRO A 62 -9.07 14.37 -0.02
N HIS A 63 -10.28 13.94 -0.36
CA HIS A 63 -10.60 13.41 -1.68
C HIS A 63 -10.59 14.47 -2.79
N LEU A 64 -10.65 15.77 -2.46
CA LEU A 64 -10.62 16.87 -3.43
C LEU A 64 -9.22 17.37 -3.75
N ASN A 65 -8.19 16.89 -3.06
CA ASN A 65 -6.81 17.32 -3.31
C ASN A 65 -6.38 16.93 -4.75
N PRO A 66 -6.03 17.90 -5.61
CA PRO A 66 -5.64 17.62 -7.00
C PRO A 66 -4.23 17.04 -7.10
N ASN A 67 -3.39 17.20 -6.06
CA ASN A 67 -2.05 16.64 -6.03
C ASN A 67 -2.12 15.17 -5.58
N GLU A 68 -1.93 14.24 -6.52
CA GLU A 68 -1.98 12.79 -6.26
C GLU A 68 -0.99 12.34 -5.17
N ILE A 69 0.18 12.97 -5.09
CA ILE A 69 1.20 12.65 -4.09
C ILE A 69 0.69 13.01 -2.69
N ALA A 70 0.30 14.27 -2.49
CA ALA A 70 -0.21 14.76 -1.22
C ALA A 70 -1.48 13.99 -0.79
N LYS A 71 -2.39 13.74 -1.73
CA LYS A 71 -3.61 12.96 -1.53
C LYS A 71 -3.32 11.53 -1.05
N THR A 72 -2.33 10.87 -1.65
CA THR A 72 -1.92 9.53 -1.23
C THR A 72 -1.30 9.52 0.16
N GLN A 73 -0.54 10.56 0.51
CA GLN A 73 0.03 10.70 1.85
C GLN A 73 -1.05 10.95 2.92
N GLN A 74 -2.11 11.69 2.59
CA GLN A 74 -3.31 11.81 3.43
C GLN A 74 -4.02 10.47 3.60
N PHE A 75 -4.17 9.69 2.52
CA PHE A 75 -4.74 8.35 2.58
C PHE A 75 -3.91 7.39 3.45
N ALA A 76 -2.57 7.43 3.30
CA ALA A 76 -1.66 6.66 4.13
C ALA A 76 -1.76 7.05 5.62
N PHE A 77 -1.95 8.33 5.93
CA PHE A 77 -2.22 8.79 7.30
C PHE A 77 -3.53 8.19 7.85
N LEU A 78 -4.60 8.17 7.06
CA LEU A 78 -5.89 7.57 7.47
C LEU A 78 -5.74 6.07 7.77
N LEU A 79 -5.03 5.33 6.91
CA LEU A 79 -4.71 3.92 7.11
C LEU A 79 -3.91 3.70 8.40
N LYS A 80 -2.86 4.52 8.62
CA LYS A 80 -2.03 4.44 9.83
C LYS A 80 -2.84 4.63 11.10
N LYS A 81 -3.79 5.56 11.09
CA LYS A 81 -4.66 5.85 12.24
C LYS A 81 -5.85 4.88 12.35
N MET A 82 -5.96 3.92 11.43
CA MET A 82 -7.04 2.95 11.36
C MET A 82 -8.44 3.59 11.38
N LYS A 83 -8.58 4.79 10.78
CA LYS A 83 -9.85 5.52 10.77
C LYS A 83 -10.80 4.92 9.74
N ARG A 84 -11.40 3.77 10.04
CA ARG A 84 -12.20 2.95 9.10
C ARG A 84 -13.25 3.77 8.35
N LYS A 85 -14.06 4.56 9.08
CA LYS A 85 -15.10 5.41 8.49
C LYS A 85 -14.53 6.44 7.52
N ASP A 86 -13.39 7.05 7.86
CA ASP A 86 -12.76 8.07 7.02
C ASP A 86 -12.13 7.44 5.78
N ILE A 87 -11.60 6.22 5.88
CA ILE A 87 -11.08 5.44 4.74
C ILE A 87 -12.22 5.08 3.78
N GLU A 88 -13.35 4.60 4.31
CA GLU A 88 -14.54 4.29 3.52
C GLU A 88 -15.08 5.53 2.82
N LEU A 89 -15.20 6.64 3.55
CA LEU A 89 -15.65 7.91 3.00
C LEU A 89 -14.70 8.41 1.90
N PHE A 90 -13.38 8.33 2.14
CA PHE A 90 -12.38 8.69 1.16
C PHE A 90 -12.54 7.88 -0.13
N LEU A 91 -12.69 6.56 -0.03
CA LEU A 91 -12.85 5.68 -1.20
C LEU A 91 -14.18 5.89 -1.93
N LEU A 92 -15.27 6.18 -1.20
CA LEU A 92 -16.59 6.44 -1.77
C LEU A 92 -16.64 7.75 -2.55
N GLN A 93 -15.95 8.78 -2.04
CA GLN A 93 -15.89 10.11 -2.65
C GLN A 93 -14.78 10.25 -3.70
N HIS A 94 -13.84 9.30 -3.74
CA HIS A 94 -12.78 9.26 -4.72
C HIS A 94 -13.32 8.88 -6.11
N ASP A 95 -12.89 9.62 -7.14
CA ASP A 95 -13.21 9.28 -8.52
C ASP A 95 -12.57 7.95 -8.93
N SER A 96 -13.40 6.90 -9.04
CA SER A 96 -12.97 5.54 -9.37
C SER A 96 -12.46 5.38 -10.81
N SER A 97 -12.64 6.40 -11.67
CA SER A 97 -12.07 6.41 -13.01
C SER A 97 -10.57 6.75 -13.05
N LEU A 98 -10.04 7.33 -11.96
CA LEU A 98 -8.63 7.68 -11.87
C LEU A 98 -7.76 6.43 -11.72
N VAL A 99 -6.61 6.41 -12.41
CA VAL A 99 -5.68 5.28 -12.36
C VAL A 99 -5.21 4.94 -10.95
N ILE A 100 -5.08 5.95 -10.07
CA ILE A 100 -4.66 5.80 -8.68
C ILE A 100 -5.67 5.05 -7.81
N HIS A 101 -6.94 4.97 -8.22
CA HIS A 101 -7.97 4.29 -7.46
C HIS A 101 -7.60 2.83 -7.14
N GLN A 102 -7.06 2.10 -8.14
CA GLN A 102 -6.61 0.72 -7.96
C GLN A 102 -5.48 0.58 -6.95
N PHE A 103 -4.60 1.58 -6.85
CA PHE A 103 -3.57 1.61 -5.81
C PHE A 103 -4.18 1.74 -4.42
N TYR A 104 -5.16 2.64 -4.23
CA TYR A 104 -5.83 2.81 -2.94
C TYR A 104 -6.62 1.58 -2.50
N ILE A 105 -7.33 0.93 -3.43
CA ILE A 105 -8.03 -0.33 -3.16
C ILE A 105 -7.02 -1.41 -2.75
N GLY A 106 -5.95 -1.58 -3.53
CA GLY A 106 -4.89 -2.54 -3.23
C GLY A 106 -4.22 -2.30 -1.87
N PHE A 107 -3.91 -1.05 -1.54
CA PHE A 107 -3.30 -0.69 -0.27
C PHE A 107 -4.26 -0.92 0.93
N CYS A 108 -5.55 -0.66 0.75
CA CYS A 108 -6.56 -0.95 1.77
C CYS A 108 -6.67 -2.46 2.05
N HIS A 109 -6.76 -3.29 1.01
CA HIS A 109 -6.78 -4.75 1.15
C HIS A 109 -5.48 -5.27 1.78
N PHE A 110 -4.34 -4.69 1.41
CA PHE A 110 -3.04 -5.05 1.97
C PHE A 110 -3.01 -4.86 3.49
N MET A 111 -3.43 -3.68 3.95
CA MET A 111 -3.43 -3.34 5.39
C MET A 111 -4.45 -4.17 6.20
N LYS A 112 -5.43 -4.77 5.53
CA LYS A 112 -6.38 -5.75 6.08
C LYS A 112 -5.87 -7.20 6.06
N GLY A 113 -4.72 -7.45 5.44
CA GLY A 113 -4.18 -8.79 5.26
C GLY A 113 -4.88 -9.62 4.19
N GLU A 114 -5.67 -8.99 3.32
CA GLU A 114 -6.37 -9.59 2.19
C GLU A 114 -5.43 -9.63 0.97
N TYR A 115 -4.27 -10.26 1.15
CA TYR A 115 -3.12 -10.11 0.23
C TYR A 115 -3.39 -10.53 -1.21
N LYS A 116 -4.30 -11.50 -1.43
CA LYS A 116 -4.69 -11.90 -2.79
C LYS A 116 -5.44 -10.77 -3.52
N LEU A 117 -6.44 -10.19 -2.87
CA LEU A 117 -7.21 -9.06 -3.39
C LEU A 117 -6.31 -7.81 -3.54
N ALA A 118 -5.39 -7.61 -2.59
CA ALA A 118 -4.41 -6.54 -2.65
C ALA A 118 -3.52 -6.67 -3.89
N GLU A 119 -2.96 -7.86 -4.14
CA GLU A 119 -2.13 -8.10 -5.32
C GLU A 119 -2.91 -7.86 -6.62
N GLU A 120 -4.13 -8.40 -6.74
CA GLU A 120 -4.98 -8.24 -7.93
C GLU A 120 -5.24 -6.76 -8.25
N ALA A 121 -5.59 -5.95 -7.24
CA ALA A 121 -5.82 -4.51 -7.42
C ALA A 121 -4.51 -3.75 -7.74
N LEU A 122 -3.41 -4.03 -7.02
CA LEU A 122 -2.11 -3.41 -7.29
C LEU A 122 -1.58 -3.74 -8.69
N GLN A 123 -1.82 -4.95 -9.18
CA GLN A 123 -1.49 -5.34 -10.56
C GLN A 123 -2.28 -4.51 -11.58
N GLN A 124 -3.48 -4.03 -11.28
CA GLN A 124 -4.28 -3.16 -12.15
C GLN A 124 -3.85 -1.68 -12.12
N TYR A 125 -3.10 -1.24 -11.10
CA TYR A 125 -2.56 0.12 -11.08
C TYR A 125 -1.62 0.37 -12.29
N ARG A 126 -1.87 1.45 -13.03
CA ARG A 126 -1.13 1.88 -14.24
C ARG A 126 -0.43 3.24 -14.11
N GLY A 127 -0.54 3.90 -12.96
CA GLY A 127 0.13 5.18 -12.72
C GLY A 127 1.64 5.01 -12.44
N ASN A 128 2.37 6.12 -12.59
CA ASN A 128 3.84 6.13 -12.45
C ASN A 128 4.33 6.59 -11.08
N ASN A 129 3.52 7.37 -10.35
CA ASN A 129 3.95 8.03 -9.12
C ASN A 129 4.26 7.04 -7.99
N PHE A 130 3.55 5.91 -7.94
CA PHE A 130 3.65 4.93 -6.86
C PHE A 130 4.12 3.55 -7.34
N LEU A 131 4.92 3.49 -8.42
CA LEU A 131 5.44 2.22 -8.93
C LEU A 131 6.35 1.51 -7.91
N TYR A 132 7.17 2.26 -7.17
CA TYR A 132 7.96 1.70 -6.07
C TYR A 132 7.06 0.98 -5.05
N HIS A 133 6.07 1.70 -4.49
CA HIS A 133 5.13 1.14 -3.51
C HIS A 133 4.35 -0.04 -4.09
N LYS A 134 3.89 0.04 -5.35
CA LYS A 134 3.22 -1.08 -6.03
C LYS A 134 4.09 -2.33 -5.99
N HIS A 135 5.33 -2.25 -6.44
CA HIS A 135 6.20 -3.42 -6.52
C HIS A 135 6.61 -3.94 -5.15
N LEU A 136 6.87 -3.05 -4.19
CA LEU A 136 7.14 -3.43 -2.80
C LEU A 136 5.97 -4.21 -2.20
N LEU A 137 4.75 -3.66 -2.29
CA LEU A 137 3.54 -4.28 -1.73
C LEU A 137 3.16 -5.58 -2.42
N ILE A 138 3.35 -5.71 -3.74
CA ILE A 138 3.17 -6.99 -4.45
C ILE A 138 4.16 -8.04 -3.94
N GLY A 139 5.43 -7.65 -3.74
CA GLY A 139 6.43 -8.54 -3.12
C GLY A 139 6.00 -9.01 -1.74
N ASP A 140 5.52 -8.08 -0.90
CA ASP A 140 5.01 -8.40 0.44
C ASP A 140 3.76 -9.31 0.38
N CYS A 141 2.84 -9.10 -0.58
CA CYS A 141 1.67 -9.97 -0.77
C CYS A 141 2.08 -11.40 -1.08
N ARG A 142 3.00 -11.57 -2.04
CA ARG A 142 3.46 -12.90 -2.46
C ARG A 142 4.21 -13.63 -1.36
N TYR A 143 5.00 -12.88 -0.59
CA TYR A 143 5.66 -13.42 0.61
C TYR A 143 4.63 -13.98 1.59
N GLU A 144 3.63 -13.17 1.95
CA GLU A 144 2.63 -13.56 2.95
C GLU A 144 1.67 -14.67 2.45
N LEU A 145 1.43 -14.76 1.14
CA LEU A 145 0.64 -15.83 0.53
C LEU A 145 1.43 -17.12 0.30
N ASN A 146 2.76 -17.11 0.46
CA ASN A 146 3.65 -18.20 0.07
C ASN A 146 3.43 -18.66 -1.40
N THR A 147 3.19 -17.72 -2.32
CA THR A 147 2.92 -18.00 -3.74
C THR A 147 4.19 -18.00 -4.61
N TYR A 148 5.35 -18.24 -4.01
CA TYR A 148 6.64 -18.32 -4.68
C TYR A 148 7.20 -19.74 -4.57
N ASN A 149 7.76 -20.27 -5.66
CA ASN A 149 8.32 -21.62 -5.66
C ASN A 149 9.74 -21.65 -5.06
N THR A 150 10.45 -20.54 -5.20
CA THR A 150 11.83 -20.38 -4.72
C THR A 150 12.03 -19.01 -4.10
N THR A 151 12.95 -18.91 -3.15
CA THR A 151 13.39 -17.63 -2.58
C THR A 151 13.84 -16.66 -3.67
N ASN A 152 14.50 -17.15 -4.72
CA ASN A 152 14.96 -16.34 -5.85
C ASN A 152 13.82 -15.65 -6.61
N GLU A 153 12.70 -16.34 -6.80
CA GLU A 153 11.51 -15.77 -7.46
C GLU A 153 10.97 -14.57 -6.67
N LEU A 154 10.91 -14.71 -5.35
CA LEU A 154 10.46 -13.65 -4.47
C LEU A 154 11.44 -12.46 -4.45
N VAL A 155 12.74 -12.74 -4.37
CA VAL A 155 13.78 -11.71 -4.46
C VAL A 155 13.69 -10.94 -5.77
N LEU A 156 13.41 -11.61 -6.90
CA LEU A 156 13.22 -10.96 -8.20
C LEU A 156 12.04 -9.98 -8.20
N GLN A 157 10.98 -10.23 -7.42
CA GLN A 157 9.89 -9.27 -7.29
C GLN A 157 10.33 -8.01 -6.54
N TYR A 158 11.09 -8.16 -5.47
CA TYR A 158 11.67 -7.04 -4.74
C TYR A 158 12.72 -6.28 -5.57
N GLN A 159 13.42 -6.97 -6.49
CA GLN A 159 14.34 -6.31 -7.41
C GLN A 159 13.64 -5.25 -8.27
N LYS A 160 12.40 -5.48 -8.70
CA LYS A 160 11.62 -4.46 -9.43
C LYS A 160 11.41 -3.19 -8.60
N ALA A 161 11.19 -3.33 -7.29
CA ALA A 161 11.10 -2.17 -6.40
C ALA A 161 12.46 -1.50 -6.22
N MET A 162 13.55 -2.28 -6.11
CA MET A 162 14.92 -1.75 -6.05
C MET A 162 15.28 -0.91 -7.28
N ASP A 163 14.95 -1.40 -8.48
CA ASP A 163 15.30 -0.74 -9.75
C ASP A 163 14.57 0.61 -9.93
N ILE A 164 13.43 0.78 -9.26
CA ILE A 164 12.60 1.99 -9.33
C ILE A 164 12.88 2.94 -8.14
N ALA A 165 13.53 2.46 -7.09
CA ALA A 165 13.80 3.22 -5.88
C ALA A 165 14.64 4.47 -6.19
N LYS A 166 14.10 5.64 -5.81
CA LYS A 166 14.71 6.94 -6.08
C LYS A 166 15.56 7.44 -4.92
N SER A 167 15.31 6.95 -3.71
CA SER A 167 16.01 7.36 -2.49
C SER A 167 16.75 6.22 -1.80
N ASP A 168 17.75 6.57 -1.00
CA ASP A 168 18.53 5.58 -0.25
C ASP A 168 17.67 4.85 0.80
N ILE A 169 16.68 5.54 1.38
CA ILE A 169 15.69 4.93 2.30
C ILE A 169 14.91 3.83 1.58
N GLU A 170 14.41 4.09 0.37
CA GLU A 170 13.65 3.09 -0.40
C GLU A 170 14.50 1.87 -0.74
N LYS A 171 15.77 2.10 -1.13
CA LYS A 171 16.75 1.03 -1.39
C LYS A 171 17.05 0.22 -0.12
N GLU A 172 17.21 0.90 1.01
CA GLU A 172 17.46 0.27 2.30
C GLU A 172 16.29 -0.61 2.74
N ILE A 173 15.05 -0.12 2.60
CA ILE A 173 13.84 -0.90 2.88
C ILE A 173 13.86 -2.19 2.07
N VAL A 174 14.09 -2.13 0.76
CA VAL A 174 14.12 -3.32 -0.09
C VAL A 174 15.23 -4.29 0.32
N LYS A 175 16.45 -3.79 0.61
CA LYS A 175 17.55 -4.62 1.14
C LYS A 175 17.16 -5.33 2.43
N ASN A 176 16.48 -4.63 3.34
CA ASN A 176 16.03 -5.20 4.60
C ASN A 176 14.95 -6.28 4.39
N ARG A 177 14.04 -6.12 3.43
CA ARG A 177 13.06 -7.16 3.04
C ARG A 177 13.76 -8.41 2.53
N VAL A 178 14.65 -8.25 1.55
CA VAL A 178 15.40 -9.36 0.93
C VAL A 178 16.25 -10.08 1.98
N LYS A 179 16.97 -9.32 2.81
CA LYS A 179 17.77 -9.87 3.91
C LYS A 179 16.91 -10.75 4.82
N TYR A 180 15.76 -10.23 5.28
CA TYR A 180 14.86 -10.97 6.16
C TYR A 180 14.37 -12.28 5.54
N ILE A 181 13.99 -12.25 4.26
CA ILE A 181 13.54 -13.44 3.53
C ILE A 181 14.63 -14.50 3.49
N ILE A 182 15.87 -14.13 3.14
CA ILE A 182 16.99 -15.09 3.09
C ILE A 182 17.21 -15.72 4.47
N TYR A 183 17.34 -14.91 5.54
CA TYR A 183 17.62 -15.42 6.88
C TYR A 183 16.49 -16.27 7.50
N LYS A 184 15.25 -16.16 7.04
CA LYS A 184 14.13 -16.94 7.58
C LYS A 184 13.93 -18.28 6.87
N HIS A 185 14.56 -18.46 5.72
CA HIS A 185 14.38 -19.61 4.85
C HIS A 185 15.67 -20.42 4.63
N ASP A 186 16.76 -20.06 5.32
CA ASP A 186 17.95 -20.88 5.58
C ASP A 186 17.87 -21.50 6.98
#